data_AF-A0A0U5L6S0-F1
#
_entry.id   AF-A0A0U5L6S0-F1
#
_cell.length_a   1.000
_cell.length_b   1.000
_cell.length_c   1.000
_cell.angle_alpha   90.00
_cell.angle_beta   90.00
_cell.angle_gamma   90.00
#
_symmetry.space_group_name_H-M   'P 1'
#
loop_
_entity.id
_entity.type
_entity.pdbx_description
1 polymer ?
#
loop_
_entity_poly.entity_id
_entity_poly.type
_entity_poly.pdbx_seq_one_letter_code
_entity_poly.pdbx_strand_id
1 'polypeptide(L)'
;MITITGAIKVPEFLSFLSSLMGTLTQQKVEVLSGYPANCSRWLTIYHYRHTNRWSLEWYDKPGYGRPPMLNNDDCLMREANKGASSEELDYARRLLEKTGFCDA
;
A
#
# COMPACT_ATOMS: atom_id res chain seq x y z
N MET A 1 -22.25 15.00 -18.88
CA MET A 1 -22.72 16.37 -18.63
C MET A 1 -23.68 16.29 -17.45
N ILE A 2 -23.25 16.66 -16.24
CA ILE A 2 -24.11 16.62 -15.06
C ILE A 2 -24.68 18.03 -14.88
N THR A 3 -25.99 18.17 -15.07
CA THR A 3 -26.72 19.43 -14.90
C THR A 3 -27.17 19.52 -13.46
N ILE A 4 -26.61 20.46 -12.69
CA ILE A 4 -27.03 20.73 -11.31
C ILE A 4 -28.07 21.86 -11.35
N THR A 5 -29.35 21.49 -11.40
CA THR A 5 -30.48 22.40 -11.18
C THR A 5 -30.93 22.29 -9.73
N GLY A 6 -30.52 23.25 -8.90
CA GLY A 6 -31.00 23.39 -7.53
C GLY A 6 -29.99 24.14 -6.66
N ALA A 7 -30.45 25.17 -5.95
CA ALA A 7 -29.64 25.88 -4.97
C ALA A 7 -29.30 24.93 -3.81
N ILE A 8 -28.13 24.31 -3.88
CA ILE A 8 -27.62 23.45 -2.80
C ILE A 8 -27.35 24.35 -1.60
N LYS A 9 -28.00 24.08 -0.46
CA LYS A 9 -27.68 24.78 0.78
C LYS A 9 -26.23 24.46 1.13
N VAL A 10 -25.42 25.51 1.38
CA VAL A 10 -23.99 25.42 1.72
C VAL A 10 -23.61 24.22 2.64
N PRO A 11 -24.35 23.89 3.72
CA PRO A 11 -24.03 22.70 4.54
C PRO A 11 -24.14 21.35 3.82
N GLU A 12 -25.05 21.18 2.86
CA GLU A 12 -25.21 19.95 2.08
C GLU A 12 -24.14 19.80 0.99
N PHE A 13 -23.65 20.93 0.46
CA PHE A 13 -22.52 20.94 -0.46
C PHE A 13 -21.22 20.52 0.25
N LEU A 14 -21.01 20.99 1.48
CA LEU A 14 -19.84 20.63 2.28
C LEU A 14 -19.86 19.16 2.73
N SER A 15 -21.02 18.60 3.07
CA SER A 15 -21.13 17.18 3.41
C SER A 15 -20.90 16.28 2.18
N PHE A 16 -21.42 16.69 1.01
CA PHE A 16 -21.13 16.01 -0.26
C PHE A 16 -19.65 16.07 -0.62
N LEU A 17 -19.01 17.24 -0.51
CA LEU A 17 -17.57 17.38 -0.74
C LEU A 17 -16.74 16.60 0.28
N SER A 18 -17.15 16.54 1.54
CA SER A 18 -16.47 15.73 2.57
C SER A 18 -16.59 14.23 2.29
N SER A 19 -17.76 13.77 1.84
CA SER A 19 -17.99 12.38 1.44
C SER A 19 -17.25 12.02 0.14
N LEU A 20 -17.22 12.95 -0.83
CA LEU A 20 -16.45 12.84 -2.08
C LEU A 20 -14.94 12.86 -1.81
N MET A 21 -14.47 13.74 -0.93
CA MET A 21 -13.08 13.75 -0.48
C MET A 21 -12.73 12.48 0.31
N GLY A 22 -13.63 11.99 1.15
CA GLY A 22 -13.46 10.72 1.90
C GLY A 22 -13.36 9.50 0.99
N THR A 23 -14.05 9.51 -0.15
CA THR A 23 -13.93 8.49 -1.20
C THR A 23 -12.71 8.69 -2.11
N LEU A 24 -12.23 9.93 -2.28
CA LEU A 24 -10.97 10.24 -2.99
C LEU A 24 -9.72 9.97 -2.13
N THR A 25 -9.84 10.03 -0.81
CA THR A 25 -8.83 9.56 0.14
C THR A 25 -9.08 8.10 0.51
N GLN A 26 -9.21 7.23 -0.49
CA GLN A 26 -8.90 5.81 -0.25
C GLN A 26 -7.47 5.78 0.29
N GLN A 27 -7.31 5.73 1.62
CA GLN A 27 -6.02 5.74 2.30
C GLN A 27 -5.34 4.39 2.00
N LYS A 28 -4.81 4.27 0.78
CA LYS A 28 -3.86 3.23 0.37
C LYS A 28 -2.55 3.61 1.05
N VAL A 29 -2.19 2.83 2.06
CA VAL A 29 -0.96 3.02 2.81
C VAL A 29 0.05 2.01 2.31
N GLU A 30 1.24 2.49 1.98
CA GLU A 30 2.39 1.61 1.75
C GLU A 30 2.93 1.20 3.12
N VAL A 31 2.96 -0.10 3.37
CA VAL A 31 3.32 -0.65 4.67
C VAL A 31 4.77 -1.12 4.66
N LEU A 32 5.10 -2.06 3.76
CA LEU A 32 6.46 -2.55 3.55
C LEU A 32 6.83 -2.48 2.08
N SER A 33 8.09 -2.20 1.77
CA SER A 33 8.63 -2.30 0.42
C SER A 33 10.10 -2.74 0.42
N GLY A 34 10.51 -3.51 -0.59
CA GLY A 34 11.87 -4.00 -0.71
C GLY A 34 12.01 -5.27 -1.54
N TYR A 35 13.10 -6.01 -1.35
CA TYR A 35 13.31 -7.31 -1.98
C TYR A 35 13.05 -8.43 -0.99
N PRO A 36 12.06 -9.30 -1.23
CA PRO A 36 11.90 -10.53 -0.45
C PRO A 36 13.09 -11.47 -0.62
N ALA A 37 13.28 -12.38 0.33
CA ALA A 37 14.21 -13.49 0.18
C ALA A 37 13.84 -14.34 -1.03
N ASN A 38 14.86 -14.86 -1.72
CA ASN A 38 14.74 -15.68 -2.91
C ASN A 38 14.03 -15.02 -4.11
N CYS A 39 13.79 -13.71 -4.04
CA CYS A 39 13.08 -12.96 -5.06
C CYS A 39 13.99 -11.93 -5.72
N SER A 40 13.95 -11.90 -7.05
CA SER A 40 14.71 -10.95 -7.89
C SER A 40 13.96 -9.64 -8.15
N ARG A 41 12.73 -9.50 -7.65
CA ARG A 41 11.84 -8.37 -7.93
C ARG A 41 11.49 -7.61 -6.66
N TRP A 42 11.32 -6.30 -6.80
CA TRP A 42 10.86 -5.45 -5.71
C TRP A 42 9.38 -5.72 -5.44
N LEU A 43 9.02 -5.88 -4.16
CA LEU A 43 7.66 -6.08 -3.69
C LEU A 43 7.26 -4.88 -2.84
N THR A 44 6.02 -4.43 -3.01
CA THR A 44 5.40 -3.45 -2.12
C THR A 44 4.08 -4.01 -1.56
N ILE A 45 3.92 -3.93 -0.23
CA ILE A 45 2.72 -4.31 0.49
C ILE A 45 1.91 -3.07 0.80
N TYR A 46 0.65 -3.07 0.38
CA TYR A 46 -0.30 -1.99 0.63
C TYR A 46 -1.46 -2.43 1.51
N HIS A 47 -1.92 -1.53 2.37
CA HIS A 47 -3.17 -1.67 3.09
C HIS A 47 -4.17 -0.59 2.66
N TYR A 48 -5.35 -1.01 2.22
CA TYR A 48 -6.46 -0.16 1.83
C TYR A 48 -7.41 -0.01 3.02
N ARG A 49 -7.14 0.95 3.90
CA ARG A 49 -7.87 1.12 5.18
C ARG A 49 -9.39 1.18 5.02
N HIS A 50 -9.87 1.86 3.97
CA HIS A 50 -11.30 1.99 3.69
C HIS A 50 -12.00 0.63 3.43
N THR A 51 -11.32 -0.31 2.78
CA THR A 51 -11.89 -1.62 2.46
C THR A 51 -11.31 -2.75 3.33
N ASN A 52 -10.39 -2.41 4.23
CA ASN A 52 -9.59 -3.34 5.01
C ASN A 52 -8.95 -4.45 4.14
N ARG A 53 -8.51 -4.09 2.93
CA ARG A 53 -7.90 -5.03 1.97
C ARG A 53 -6.40 -4.85 1.93
N TRP A 54 -5.70 -5.97 1.73
CA TRP A 54 -4.25 -6.02 1.56
C TRP A 54 -3.90 -6.35 0.11
N SER A 55 -2.86 -5.71 -0.42
CA SER A 55 -2.36 -5.95 -1.78
C SER A 55 -0.85 -6.15 -1.74
N LEU A 56 -0.38 -7.09 -2.56
CA LEU A 56 1.04 -7.36 -2.80
C LEU A 56 1.32 -7.00 -4.26
N GLU A 57 2.05 -5.91 -4.47
CA GLU A 57 2.33 -5.38 -5.80
C GLU A 57 3.81 -5.58 -6.13
N TRP A 58 4.08 -6.39 -7.15
CA TRP A 58 5.42 -6.63 -7.67
C TRP A 58 5.79 -5.57 -8.70
N TYR A 59 7.00 -5.03 -8.58
CA TYR A 59 7.55 -4.11 -9.57
C TYR A 59 8.37 -4.91 -10.60
N ASP A 60 7.81 -5.09 -11.78
CA ASP A 60 8.39 -5.91 -12.86
C ASP A 60 8.89 -5.07 -14.05
N LYS A 61 9.39 -3.87 -13.80
CA LYS A 61 9.97 -3.05 -14.87
C LYS A 61 11.36 -3.56 -15.26
N PRO A 62 11.67 -3.68 -16.56
CA PRO A 62 13.03 -4.02 -17.02
C PRO A 62 14.07 -3.07 -16.42
N GLY A 63 15.17 -3.61 -15.91
CA GLY A 63 16.26 -2.83 -15.29
C GLY A 63 16.07 -2.51 -13.80
N TYR A 64 14.93 -2.90 -13.19
CA TYR A 64 14.65 -2.69 -11.76
C TYR A 64 14.65 -3.99 -10.94
N GLY A 65 15.42 -4.98 -11.39
CA GLY A 65 15.65 -6.20 -10.63
C GLY A 65 16.56 -5.97 -9.43
N ARG A 66 16.63 -6.98 -8.56
CA ARG A 66 17.51 -7.01 -7.40
C ARG A 66 18.96 -6.74 -7.83
N PRO A 67 19.63 -5.73 -7.25
CA PRO A 67 21.04 -5.47 -7.53
C PRO A 67 21.88 -6.73 -7.30
N PRO A 68 22.80 -7.09 -8.22
CA PRO A 68 23.53 -8.36 -8.17
C PRO A 68 24.49 -8.48 -6.99
N MET A 69 24.82 -7.36 -6.34
CA MET A 69 25.66 -7.31 -5.13
C MET A 69 24.91 -7.66 -3.83
N LEU A 70 23.58 -7.81 -3.89
CA LEU A 70 22.77 -8.18 -2.73
C LEU A 70 22.52 -9.68 -2.77
N ASN A 71 22.80 -10.39 -1.66
CA ASN A 71 22.54 -11.83 -1.57
C ASN A 71 21.06 -12.10 -1.82
N ASN A 72 20.74 -13.13 -2.60
CA ASN A 72 19.35 -13.45 -2.93
C ASN A 72 18.55 -13.89 -1.69
N ASP A 73 19.22 -14.52 -0.74
CA ASP A 73 18.61 -15.14 0.43
C ASP A 73 18.21 -14.09 1.50
N ASP A 74 18.77 -12.88 1.43
CA ASP A 74 18.46 -11.83 2.39
C ASP A 74 17.05 -11.26 2.15
N CYS A 75 16.23 -11.18 3.19
CA CYS A 75 15.03 -10.34 3.15
C CYS A 75 15.41 -8.87 3.35
N LEU A 76 15.17 -8.06 2.34
CA LEU A 76 15.43 -6.62 2.32
C LEU A 76 14.13 -5.80 2.31
N MET A 77 13.03 -6.38 2.78
CA MET A 77 11.76 -5.67 3.00
C MET A 77 11.93 -4.69 4.17
N ARG A 78 11.52 -3.44 3.96
CA ARG A 78 11.60 -2.37 4.96
C ARG A 78 10.28 -1.64 5.11
N GLU A 79 10.11 -1.00 6.26
CA GLU A 79 8.98 -0.11 6.51
C GLU A 79 9.00 1.03 5.49
N ALA A 80 7.86 1.26 4.86
CA ALA A 80 7.71 2.41 3.99
C ALA A 80 7.49 3.66 4.86
N ASN A 81 8.14 4.77 4.51
CA ASN A 81 8.05 6.06 5.22
C ASN A 81 6.69 6.77 5.05
N LYS A 82 5.58 6.03 4.92
CA LYS A 82 4.26 6.53 4.47
C LYS A 82 3.15 6.42 5.52
N GLY A 83 3.49 6.34 6.81
CA GLY A 83 2.51 6.46 7.89
C GLY A 83 1.67 5.21 8.17
N ALA A 84 2.26 4.03 7.96
CA ALA A 84 1.71 2.78 8.46
C ALA A 84 1.72 2.76 10.00
N SER A 85 0.67 2.21 10.61
CA SER A 85 0.61 1.96 12.04
C SER A 85 1.47 0.75 12.44
N SER A 86 1.81 0.64 13.73
CA SER A 86 2.50 -0.55 14.25
C SER A 86 1.72 -1.84 13.99
N GLU A 87 0.39 -1.81 14.11
CA GLU A 87 -0.46 -2.98 13.83
C GLU A 87 -0.42 -3.39 12.35
N GLU A 88 -0.39 -2.42 11.43
CA GLU A 88 -0.24 -2.66 10.00
C GLU A 88 1.13 -3.28 9.69
N LEU A 89 2.19 -2.76 10.31
CA LEU A 89 3.54 -3.28 10.17
C LEU A 89 3.65 -4.71 10.70
N ASP A 90 3.12 -4.99 11.90
CA ASP A 90 3.11 -6.32 12.49
C ASP A 90 2.32 -7.32 11.63
N TYR A 91 1.18 -6.90 11.09
CA TYR A 91 0.42 -7.75 10.18
C TYR A 91 1.18 -8.03 8.89
N ALA A 92 1.81 -7.02 8.29
CA ALA A 92 2.59 -7.17 7.08
C ALA A 92 3.82 -8.08 7.27
N ARG A 93 4.48 -8.03 8.43
CA ARG A 93 5.59 -8.93 8.79
C ARG A 93 5.12 -10.39 8.88
N ARG A 94 4.03 -10.65 9.60
CA ARG A 94 3.41 -11.99 9.65
C ARG A 94 2.97 -12.49 8.27
N LEU A 95 2.50 -11.58 7.41
CA LEU A 95 2.14 -11.92 6.04
C LEU A 95 3.37 -12.38 5.24
N LEU A 96 4.51 -11.70 5.37
CA LEU A 96 5.77 -12.08 4.74
C LEU A 96 6.25 -13.46 5.21
N GLU A 97 6.24 -13.70 6.52
CA GLU A 97 6.59 -14.99 7.13
C GLU A 97 5.71 -16.12 6.58
N LYS A 98 4.39 -15.91 6.56
CA LYS A 98 3.44 -16.91 6.05
C LYS A 98 3.65 -17.23 4.57
N THR A 99 4.10 -16.25 3.78
CA THR A 99 4.41 -16.45 2.36
C THR A 99 5.78 -17.05 2.09
N GLY A 100 6.64 -17.21 3.11
CA GLY A 100 8.04 -17.63 2.95
C GLY A 100 8.89 -16.58 2.24
N PHE A 101 8.46 -15.31 2.27
CA PHE A 101 9.17 -14.19 1.64
C PHE A 101 10.23 -13.58 2.55
N CYS A 102 10.05 -13.70 3.87
CA CYS A 102 11.04 -13.38 4.86
C CYS A 102 10.89 -14.40 5.98
N ASP A 103 12.00 -14.97 6.45
CA ASP A 103 11.97 -15.82 7.64
C ASP A 103 11.73 -14.94 8.89
N ALA A 104 11.16 -15.56 9.92
CA ALA A 104 10.90 -14.95 11.23
C ALA A 104 12.19 -14.82 12.06
#